data_AF-C6S581-F1
#
_entry.id   AF-C6S581-F1
#
_cell.length_a   1.000
_cell.length_b   1.000
_cell.length_c   1.000
_cell.angle_alpha   90.00
_cell.angle_beta   90.00
_cell.angle_gamma   90.00
#
_symmetry.space_group_name_H-M   'P 1'
#
loop_
_entity.id
_entity.type
_entity.pdbx_description
1 polymer ?
#
loop_
_entity_poly.entity_id
_entity_poly.type
_entity_poly.pdbx_seq_one_letter_code
_entity_poly.pdbx_strand_id
1 'polypeptide(L)'
;MEIEKRFTVYEIEQVAQLSSGYAMRLYEFFMQYFDKQTGKGWLEVSLVDLRFRFGLLPNEYARIGNFKTRVIDYSINEINKKTDLTATYEQRKNGRVITGFRFEFTRKQQQ
;
A
#
# COMPACT_ATOMS: atom_id res chain seq x y z
N MET A 1 21.38 9.93 -6.25
CA MET A 1 21.39 8.53 -6.70
C MET A 1 19.97 8.17 -7.05
N GLU A 2 19.70 8.16 -8.36
CA GLU A 2 18.40 7.85 -8.94
C GLU A 2 18.29 6.32 -8.99
N ILE A 3 17.51 5.74 -8.08
CA ILE A 3 17.25 4.31 -8.11
C ILE A 3 16.23 4.11 -9.23
N GLU A 4 16.70 3.76 -10.43
CA GLU A 4 15.83 3.27 -11.49
C GLU A 4 15.09 2.04 -10.96
N LYS A 5 13.80 2.21 -10.69
CA LYS A 5 12.92 1.15 -10.22
C LYS A 5 12.66 0.20 -11.39
N ARG A 6 13.37 -0.92 -11.45
CA ARG A 6 13.20 -1.94 -12.50
C ARG A 6 12.10 -2.90 -12.07
N PHE A 7 10.95 -2.79 -12.73
CA PHE A 7 9.85 -3.74 -12.53
C PHE A 7 10.08 -5.01 -13.34
N THR A 8 9.70 -6.14 -12.76
CA THR A 8 9.54 -7.38 -13.53
C THR A 8 8.27 -7.32 -14.37
N VAL A 9 8.22 -8.06 -15.48
CA VAL A 9 6.99 -8.21 -16.29
C VAL A 9 5.82 -8.68 -15.44
N TYR A 10 6.08 -9.61 -14.51
CA TYR A 10 5.09 -10.10 -13.56
C TYR A 10 4.51 -8.98 -12.69
N GLU A 11 5.34 -8.13 -12.08
CA GLU A 11 4.85 -7.00 -11.27
C GLU A 11 4.04 -6.00 -12.10
N ILE A 12 4.41 -5.79 -13.38
CA ILE A 12 3.62 -4.96 -14.31
C ILE A 12 2.24 -5.56 -14.53
N GLU A 13 2.12 -6.87 -14.74
CA GLU A 13 0.82 -7.55 -14.90
C GLU A 13 -0.06 -7.43 -13.65
N GLN A 14 0.52 -7.48 -12.45
CA GLN A 14 -0.22 -7.28 -11.19
C GLN A 14 -0.70 -5.84 -11.05
N VAL A 15 0.19 -4.87 -11.32
CA VAL A 15 -0.14 -3.43 -11.25
C VAL A 15 -1.17 -3.03 -12.32
N ALA A 16 -1.10 -3.61 -13.52
CA ALA A 16 -2.04 -3.32 -14.62
C ALA A 16 -3.50 -3.71 -14.31
N GLN A 17 -3.73 -4.59 -13.34
CA GLN A 17 -5.08 -4.97 -12.88
C GLN A 17 -5.69 -3.92 -11.94
N LEU A 18 -4.87 -3.02 -11.40
CA LEU A 18 -5.29 -1.99 -10.45
C LEU A 18 -5.78 -0.74 -11.19
N SER A 19 -6.93 -0.23 -10.77
CA SER A 19 -7.57 0.98 -11.29
C SER A 19 -7.22 2.24 -10.49
N SER A 20 -6.77 2.11 -9.24
CA SER A 20 -6.37 3.25 -8.42
C SER A 20 -4.87 3.46 -8.42
N GLY A 21 -4.42 4.70 -8.71
CA GLY A 21 -3.02 5.10 -8.56
C GLY A 21 -2.48 4.86 -7.14
N TYR A 22 -3.33 5.01 -6.12
CA TYR A 22 -2.95 4.69 -4.74
C TYR A 22 -2.78 3.19 -4.51
N ALA A 23 -3.62 2.36 -5.14
CA ALA A 23 -3.50 0.91 -5.05
C ALA A 23 -2.22 0.43 -5.73
N MET A 24 -1.93 0.94 -6.93
CA MET A 24 -0.67 0.68 -7.64
C MET A 24 0.53 1.07 -6.76
N ARG A 25 0.54 2.30 -6.23
CA ARG A 25 1.63 2.80 -5.40
C ARG A 25 1.81 2.01 -4.11
N LEU A 26 0.73 1.56 -3.49
CA LEU A 26 0.78 0.73 -2.29
C LEU A 26 1.29 -0.68 -2.58
N TYR A 27 0.86 -1.29 -3.69
CA TYR A 27 1.40 -2.59 -4.16
C TYR A 27 2.90 -2.50 -4.41
N GLU A 28 3.36 -1.43 -5.06
CA GLU A 28 4.78 -1.18 -5.26
C GLU A 28 5.55 -1.08 -3.94
N PHE A 29 4.97 -0.50 -2.89
CA PHE A 29 5.59 -0.50 -1.57
C PHE A 29 5.62 -1.90 -0.99
N PHE A 30 4.55 -2.68 -1.11
CA PHE A 30 4.55 -4.05 -0.63
C PHE A 30 5.65 -4.87 -1.29
N MET A 31 5.83 -4.78 -2.61
CA MET A 31 6.90 -5.49 -3.33
C MET A 31 8.31 -5.11 -2.85
N GLN A 32 8.54 -3.86 -2.43
CA GLN A 32 9.85 -3.44 -1.87
C GLN A 32 10.17 -4.09 -0.53
N TYR A 33 9.16 -4.44 0.27
CA TYR A 33 9.30 -5.06 1.59
C TYR A 33 8.84 -6.53 1.60
N PHE A 34 8.65 -7.11 0.42
CA PHE A 34 8.19 -8.48 0.27
C PHE A 34 9.35 -9.45 0.34
N ASP A 35 9.30 -10.36 1.30
CA ASP A 35 10.24 -11.47 1.39
C ASP A 35 9.75 -12.64 0.52
N LYS A 36 10.49 -12.89 -0.55
CA LYS A 36 10.20 -13.94 -1.52
C LYS A 36 10.34 -15.35 -0.96
N GLN A 37 11.15 -15.55 0.09
CA GLN A 37 11.34 -16.87 0.69
C GLN A 37 10.15 -17.25 1.56
N THR A 38 9.67 -16.33 2.39
CA THR A 38 8.53 -16.57 3.28
C THR A 38 7.18 -16.33 2.62
N GLY A 39 7.17 -15.60 1.50
CA GLY A 39 5.96 -15.18 0.79
C GLY A 39 5.18 -14.10 1.55
N LYS A 40 5.84 -13.37 2.45
CA LYS A 40 5.21 -12.42 3.38
C LYS A 40 5.99 -11.11 3.42
N GLY A 41 5.36 -10.06 3.93
CA GLY A 41 6.02 -8.80 4.20
C GLY A 41 5.17 -7.91 5.10
N TRP A 42 5.82 -6.86 5.61
CA TRP A 42 5.16 -5.83 6.40
C TRP A 42 5.81 -4.48 6.14
N LEU A 43 5.04 -3.41 6.35
CA LEU A 43 5.49 -2.03 6.18
C LEU A 43 4.87 -1.17 7.26
N GLU A 44 5.70 -0.50 8.05
CA GLU A 44 5.26 0.57 8.93
C GLU A 44 5.64 1.93 8.34
N VAL A 45 4.67 2.84 8.24
CA VAL A 45 4.83 4.15 7.60
C VAL A 45 4.02 5.22 8.32
N SER A 46 4.62 6.40 8.49
CA SER A 46 3.91 7.54 9.09
C SER A 46 2.81 8.05 8.15
N LEU A 47 1.78 8.70 8.71
CA LEU A 47 0.71 9.30 7.91
C LEU A 47 1.27 10.36 6.96
N VAL A 48 2.26 11.14 7.41
CA VAL A 48 2.91 12.19 6.62
C VAL A 48 3.65 11.57 5.43
N ASP A 49 4.49 10.57 5.68
CA ASP A 49 5.27 9.91 4.63
C ASP A 49 4.37 9.20 3.64
N LEU A 50 3.29 8.57 4.11
CA LEU A 50 2.35 7.87 3.23
C LEU A 50 1.64 8.84 2.29
N ARG A 51 1.20 10.00 2.81
CA ARG A 51 0.58 11.06 1.99
C ARG A 51 1.56 11.63 0.97
N PHE A 52 2.79 11.91 1.40
CA PHE A 52 3.85 12.38 0.50
C PHE A 52 4.13 11.37 -0.61
N ARG A 53 4.27 10.08 -0.25
CA ARG A 53 4.51 8.97 -1.19
C ARG A 53 3.38 8.75 -2.19
N PHE A 54 2.15 9.15 -1.84
CA PHE A 54 0.98 9.16 -2.70
C PHE A 54 0.80 10.46 -3.50
N GLY A 55 1.72 11.42 -3.36
CA GLY A 55 1.66 12.70 -4.06
C GLY A 55 0.53 13.62 -3.61
N LEU A 56 -0.02 13.39 -2.40
CA LEU A 56 -1.13 14.18 -1.88
C LEU A 56 -0.66 15.53 -1.35
N LEU A 57 -1.36 16.59 -1.77
CA LEU A 57 -1.18 17.92 -1.22
C LEU A 57 -1.70 17.99 0.23
N PRO A 58 -1.26 18.98 1.04
CA PRO A 58 -1.65 19.08 2.44
C PRO A 58 -3.17 19.15 2.68
N ASN A 59 -3.92 19.72 1.74
CA ASN A 59 -5.37 19.94 1.83
C ASN A 59 -6.23 18.78 1.29
N GLU A 60 -5.66 17.84 0.53
CA GLU A 60 -6.42 16.71 -0.02
C GLU A 60 -6.78 15.70 1.07
N TYR A 61 -8.02 15.21 1.10
CA TYR A 61 -8.46 14.28 2.15
C TYR A 61 -8.13 14.79 3.58
N ALA A 62 -8.27 16.10 3.84
CA ALA A 62 -7.90 16.71 5.13
C ALA A 62 -8.57 16.03 6.34
N ARG A 63 -9.77 15.46 6.15
CA ARG A 63 -10.39 14.56 7.13
C ARG A 63 -9.79 13.17 7.02
N ILE A 64 -9.17 12.70 8.10
CA ILE A 64 -8.55 11.37 8.17
C ILE A 64 -9.52 10.23 7.80
N GLY A 65 -10.81 10.38 8.10
CA GLY A 65 -11.83 9.41 7.68
C GLY A 65 -11.93 9.27 6.16
N ASN A 66 -11.88 10.39 5.43
CA ASN A 66 -11.90 10.36 3.96
C ASN A 66 -10.63 9.73 3.41
N PHE A 67 -9.47 10.04 4.00
CA PHE A 67 -8.20 9.42 3.61
C PHE A 67 -8.26 7.89 3.81
N LYS A 68 -8.76 7.43 4.96
CA LYS A 68 -8.93 5.98 5.19
C LYS A 68 -9.83 5.34 4.16
N THR A 69 -11.07 5.80 4.02
CA THR A 69 -12.06 5.12 3.18
C THR A 69 -11.73 5.20 1.70
N ARG A 70 -11.29 6.36 1.20
CA ARG A 70 -11.08 6.56 -0.24
C ARG A 70 -9.68 6.20 -0.72
N VAL A 71 -8.69 6.17 0.18
CA VAL A 71 -7.30 5.89 -0.18
C VAL A 71 -6.91 4.51 0.35
N ILE A 72 -6.90 4.31 1.66
CA ILE A 72 -6.37 3.08 2.26
C ILE A 72 -7.30 1.89 2.03
N ASP A 73 -8.55 1.99 2.46
CA ASP A 73 -9.53 0.89 2.40
C ASP A 73 -9.79 0.49 0.94
N TYR A 74 -9.96 1.48 0.06
CA TYR A 74 -10.11 1.24 -1.37
C TYR A 74 -8.89 0.51 -1.96
N SER A 75 -7.67 0.97 -1.67
CA SER A 75 -6.44 0.39 -2.20
C SER A 75 -6.24 -1.05 -1.72
N ILE A 76 -6.45 -1.31 -0.42
CA ILE A 76 -6.33 -2.65 0.15
C ILE A 76 -7.38 -3.60 -0.45
N ASN A 77 -8.63 -3.15 -0.58
CA ASN A 77 -9.67 -3.95 -1.21
C ASN A 77 -9.36 -4.27 -2.68
N GLU A 78 -8.80 -3.31 -3.42
CA GLU A 78 -8.43 -3.53 -4.82
C GLU A 78 -7.27 -4.53 -4.95
N ILE A 79 -6.19 -4.36 -4.17
CA ILE A 79 -5.06 -5.30 -4.10
C ILE A 79 -5.57 -6.70 -3.77
N ASN A 80 -6.37 -6.83 -2.71
CA ASN A 80 -6.89 -8.13 -2.27
C ASN A 80 -7.79 -8.80 -3.29
N LYS A 81 -8.43 -8.06 -4.19
CA LYS A 81 -9.33 -8.62 -5.22
C LYS A 81 -8.61 -8.91 -6.52
N LYS A 82 -7.63 -8.09 -6.89
CA LYS A 82 -7.13 -8.01 -8.26
C LYS A 82 -5.65 -8.35 -8.41
N THR A 83 -4.95 -8.67 -7.32
CA THR A 83 -3.53 -9.08 -7.42
C THR A 83 -3.27 -10.39 -6.69
N ASP A 84 -2.03 -10.86 -6.78
CA ASP A 84 -1.52 -12.04 -6.09
C ASP A 84 -1.29 -11.87 -4.59
N LEU A 85 -1.57 -10.69 -4.01
CA LEU A 85 -1.40 -10.43 -2.58
C LEU A 85 -2.75 -10.40 -1.84
N THR A 86 -2.68 -10.78 -0.57
CA THR A 86 -3.64 -10.39 0.46
C THR A 86 -2.93 -9.48 1.44
N ALA A 87 -3.56 -8.37 1.80
CA ALA A 87 -3.05 -7.34 2.67
C ALA A 87 -4.10 -6.87 3.68
N THR A 88 -3.63 -6.53 4.88
CA THR A 88 -4.40 -5.90 5.94
C THR A 88 -3.61 -4.73 6.50
N TYR A 89 -4.26 -3.91 7.33
CA TYR A 89 -3.57 -2.81 7.99
C TYR A 89 -4.11 -2.53 9.38
N GLU A 90 -3.23 -2.03 10.23
CA GLU A 90 -3.54 -1.47 11.55
C GLU A 90 -3.17 0.01 11.58
N GLN A 91 -3.88 0.77 12.42
CA GLN A 91 -3.58 2.18 12.65
C GLN A 91 -2.59 2.31 13.80
N ARG A 92 -1.52 3.07 13.59
CA ARG A 92 -0.68 3.58 14.69
C ARG A 92 -1.28 4.88 15.20
N LYS A 93 -1.43 4.99 16.52
CA LYS A 93 -2.06 6.13 17.19
C LYS A 93 -1.18 6.65 18.31
N ASN A 94 -1.18 7.97 18.48
CA ASN A 94 -0.74 8.63 19.70
C ASN A 94 -1.97 9.27 20.36
N GLY A 95 -2.48 8.62 21.41
CA GLY A 95 -3.78 8.94 21.98
C GLY A 95 -4.92 8.80 20.94
N ARG A 96 -5.62 9.90 20.67
CA ARG A 96 -6.73 9.93 19.68
C ARG A 96 -6.26 10.22 18.25
N VAL A 97 -4.99 10.61 18.06
CA VAL A 97 -4.46 11.03 16.76
C VAL A 97 -3.84 9.83 16.06
N ILE A 98 -4.21 9.61 14.79
CA ILE A 98 -3.56 8.61 13.94
C ILE A 98 -2.23 9.17 13.45
N THR A 99 -1.15 8.49 13.73
CA THR A 99 0.23 8.89 13.38
C THR A 99 0.79 8.11 12.20
N GLY A 100 0.22 6.95 11.88
CA GLY A 100 0.68 6.12 10.78
C GLY A 100 -0.11 4.82 10.64
N PHE A 101 0.42 3.92 9.82
CA PHE A 101 -0.18 2.63 9.53
C PHE A 101 0.90 1.55 9.50
N ARG A 102 0.53 0.36 9.98
CA ARG A 102 1.29 -0.86 9.75
C ARG A 102 0.49 -1.75 8.81
N PHE A 103 1.08 -2.07 7.68
CA PHE A 103 0.54 -3.01 6.71
C PHE A 103 1.20 -4.37 6.90
N GLU A 104 0.42 -5.42 6.75
CA GLU A 104 0.91 -6.78 6.62
C GLU A 104 0.34 -7.38 5.36
N PHE A 105 1.17 -8.09 4.61
CA PHE A 105 0.76 -8.64 3.32
C PHE A 105 1.45 -9.98 3.07
N THR A 106 0.77 -10.84 2.33
CA THR A 106 1.19 -12.22 2.05
C THR A 106 0.76 -12.57 0.64
N ARG A 107 1.60 -13.31 -0.07
CA ARG A 107 1.25 -13.84 -1.39
C ARG A 107 0.20 -14.93 -1.23
N LYS A 108 -0.85 -14.84 -2.03
CA LYS A 108 -1.88 -15.87 -2.10
C LYS A 108 -1.21 -17.14 -2.58
N GLN A 109 -1.48 -18.25 -1.89
CA GLN A 109 -1.15 -19.56 -2.44
C GLN A 109 -2.01 -19.75 -3.67
N GLN A 110 -1.37 -19.89 -4.84
CA GLN A 110 -2.06 -20.36 -6.04
C GLN A 110 -2.61 -21.75 -5.69
N GLN A 111 -3.93 -21.91 -5.81
CA GLN A 111 -4.56 -23.23 -5.85
C GLN A 111 -4.16 -23.94 -7.14
#